data_AF-E1QNF9-F1
#
_entry.id   AF-E1QNF9-F1
#
_cell.length_a   1.000
_cell.length_b   1.000
_cell.length_c   1.000
_cell.angle_alpha   90.00
_cell.angle_beta   90.00
_cell.angle_gamma   90.00
#
_symmetry.space_group_name_H-M   'P 1'
#
loop_
_entity.id
_entity.type
_entity.pdbx_description
1 polymer ?
#
loop_
_entity_poly.entity_id
_entity_poly.type
_entity_poly.pdbx_seq_one_letter_code
_entity_poly.pdbx_strand_id
1 'polypeptide(L)'
;MGIVIRVSLGNLEKPEQGGYREPRHMVRIEDDYVITEVEVPGVGRDGITVKLLDNNKLFVKAEGNGRKYLLIKELPAPVTVDGSHAEYRNGLLIIRLPIKGTSIGVE
;
A
#
# COMPACT_ATOMS: atom_id res chain seq x y z
N MET A 1 -4.91 19.03 -3.14
CA MET A 1 -5.96 18.04 -2.83
C MET A 1 -5.31 16.67 -2.85
N GLY A 2 -5.04 16.11 -1.66
CA GLY A 2 -4.63 14.71 -1.53
C GLY A 2 -5.81 13.83 -1.91
N ILE A 3 -5.55 12.81 -2.71
CA ILE A 3 -6.58 11.94 -3.24
C ILE A 3 -6.45 10.60 -2.53
N VAL A 4 -7.49 10.21 -1.78
CA VAL A 4 -7.50 9.03 -0.91
C VAL A 4 -7.60 7.75 -1.74
N ILE A 5 -6.60 6.86 -1.67
CA ILE A 5 -6.69 5.51 -2.24
C ILE A 5 -7.31 4.57 -1.19
N ARG A 6 -8.27 3.74 -1.59
CA ARG A 6 -8.88 2.77 -0.68
C ARG A 6 -7.96 1.57 -0.51
N VAL A 7 -7.57 1.27 0.72
CA VAL A 7 -6.96 -0.01 1.07
C VAL A 7 -8.08 -1.03 1.32
N SER A 8 -8.00 -2.19 0.67
CA SER A 8 -9.01 -3.24 0.81
C SER A 8 -8.37 -4.55 1.26
N LEU A 9 -9.14 -5.42 1.90
CA LEU A 9 -8.72 -6.80 2.13
C LEU A 9 -8.76 -7.57 0.81
N GLY A 10 -7.82 -8.48 0.59
CA GLY A 10 -7.79 -9.27 -0.63
C GLY A 10 -6.98 -10.55 -0.50
N ASN A 11 -7.01 -11.34 -1.58
CA ASN A 11 -6.14 -12.49 -1.77
C ASN A 11 -4.99 -12.14 -2.72
N LEU A 12 -3.91 -12.92 -2.66
CA LEU A 12 -2.80 -12.76 -3.59
C LEU A 12 -3.26 -13.09 -5.02
N GLU A 13 -3.34 -12.08 -5.87
CA GLU A 13 -3.55 -12.28 -7.30
C GLU A 13 -2.22 -12.67 -7.93
N LYS A 14 -2.18 -13.80 -8.66
CA LYS A 14 -1.02 -14.14 -9.48
C LYS A 14 -0.91 -13.08 -10.58
N PRO A 15 0.18 -12.29 -10.64
CA PRO A 15 0.36 -11.37 -11.75
C PRO A 15 0.44 -12.19 -13.04
N GLU A 16 -0.23 -11.71 -14.09
CA GLU A 16 -0.05 -12.24 -15.44
C GLU A 16 1.45 -12.17 -15.81
N GLN A 17 1.98 -13.19 -16.48
CA GLN A 17 3.40 -13.21 -16.84
C GLN A 17 3.75 -11.96 -17.67
N GLY A 18 4.55 -11.05 -17.11
CA GLY A 18 5.06 -9.91 -17.87
C GLY A 18 5.49 -8.69 -17.07
N GLY A 19 6.78 -8.35 -17.14
CA GLY A 19 7.30 -6.97 -17.06
C GLY A 19 7.12 -6.17 -15.77
N TYR A 20 6.54 -6.73 -14.71
CA TYR A 20 6.46 -6.05 -13.42
C TYR A 20 7.84 -5.89 -12.81
N ARG A 21 8.15 -4.66 -12.38
CA ARG A 21 9.35 -4.37 -11.58
C ARG A 21 8.98 -4.11 -10.14
N GLU A 22 9.84 -4.52 -9.21
CA GLU A 22 9.67 -4.12 -7.82
C GLU A 22 9.88 -2.61 -7.70
N PRO A 23 8.92 -1.85 -7.12
CA PRO A 23 9.11 -0.43 -6.86
C PRO A 23 10.09 -0.23 -5.70
N ARG A 24 10.76 0.92 -5.69
CA ARG A 24 11.50 1.34 -4.49
C ARG A 24 10.48 1.63 -3.39
N HIS A 25 10.77 1.13 -2.20
CA HIS A 25 9.86 1.23 -1.08
C HIS A 25 10.61 1.36 0.25
N MET A 26 9.93 1.91 1.25
CA MET A 26 10.39 1.97 2.62
C MET A 26 9.21 1.66 3.55
N VAL A 27 9.47 0.84 4.57
CA VAL A 27 8.49 0.50 5.61
C VAL A 27 9.06 0.96 6.94
N ARG A 28 8.27 1.68 7.72
CA ARG A 28 8.61 2.08 9.10
C ARG A 28 7.38 1.97 10.00
N ILE A 29 7.65 1.87 11.30
CA ILE A 29 6.63 2.03 12.34
C ILE A 29 6.74 3.47 12.85
N GLU A 30 5.62 4.15 12.96
CA GLU A 30 5.50 5.50 13.49
C GLU A 30 4.25 5.52 14.38
N ASP A 31 4.45 5.73 15.68
CA ASP A 31 3.43 5.58 16.72
C ASP A 31 2.69 4.23 16.59
N ASP A 32 1.39 4.28 16.35
CA ASP A 32 0.50 3.14 16.21
C ASP A 32 0.24 2.74 14.76
N TYR A 33 1.08 3.21 13.83
CA TYR A 33 0.90 2.99 12.40
C TYR A 33 2.13 2.33 11.77
N VAL A 34 1.87 1.40 10.86
CA VAL A 34 2.86 0.99 9.86
C VAL A 34 2.71 1.92 8.65
N ILE A 35 3.77 2.66 8.35
CA ILE A 35 3.84 3.57 7.21
C ILE A 35 4.68 2.93 6.11
N THR A 36 4.08 2.77 4.94
CA THR A 36 4.76 2.27 3.74
C THR A 36 4.78 3.33 2.66
N GLU A 37 5.96 3.70 2.20
CA GLU A 37 6.19 4.59 1.06
C GLU A 37 6.59 3.76 -0.15
N VAL A 38 5.94 3.98 -1.29
CA VAL A 38 6.17 3.23 -2.53
C VAL A 38 6.28 4.19 -3.70
N GLU A 39 7.40 4.13 -4.42
CA GLU A 39 7.67 4.95 -5.59
C GLU A 39 7.20 4.25 -6.88
N VAL A 40 6.15 4.77 -7.49
CA VAL A 40 5.54 4.29 -8.75
C VAL A 40 5.44 5.42 -9.79
N PRO A 41 6.57 6.03 -10.21
CA PRO A 41 6.55 7.13 -11.17
C PRO A 41 5.98 6.68 -12.52
N GLY A 42 5.16 7.53 -13.14
CA GLY A 42 4.54 7.32 -14.45
C GLY A 42 3.24 6.53 -14.44
N VAL A 43 2.78 6.05 -13.28
CA VAL A 43 1.46 5.40 -13.13
C VAL A 43 0.46 6.41 -12.58
N GLY A 44 -0.72 6.51 -13.18
CA GLY A 44 -1.80 7.33 -12.65
C GLY A 44 -2.51 6.66 -11.47
N ARG A 45 -3.18 7.45 -10.63
CA ARG A 45 -3.90 6.97 -9.43
C ARG A 45 -4.89 5.84 -9.72
N ASP A 46 -5.59 5.90 -10.85
CA ASP A 46 -6.56 4.87 -11.26
C ASP A 46 -5.92 3.50 -11.53
N GLY A 47 -4.63 3.50 -11.88
CA GLY A 47 -3.85 2.28 -12.13
C GLY A 47 -3.25 1.66 -10.87
N ILE A 48 -3.53 2.20 -9.67
CA ILE A 48 -2.94 1.75 -8.41
C ILE A 48 -3.97 0.94 -7.61
N THR A 49 -3.61 -0.29 -7.29
CA THR A 49 -4.36 -1.19 -6.40
C THR A 49 -3.54 -1.46 -5.15
N VAL A 50 -4.13 -1.23 -3.98
CA VAL A 50 -3.52 -1.52 -2.67
C VAL A 50 -4.42 -2.50 -1.93
N LYS A 51 -3.86 -3.65 -1.56
CA LYS A 51 -4.55 -4.69 -0.81
C LYS A 51 -3.75 -5.08 0.42
N LEU A 52 -4.42 -5.28 1.54
CA LEU A 52 -3.87 -6.01 2.68
C LEU A 52 -4.27 -7.48 2.53
N LEU A 53 -3.26 -8.34 2.47
CA LEU A 53 -3.39 -9.78 2.47
C LEU A 53 -3.19 -10.25 3.91
N ASP A 54 -4.14 -11.05 4.41
CA ASP A 54 -4.17 -11.49 5.81
C ASP A 54 -4.13 -10.29 6.78
N ASN A 55 -3.18 -10.28 7.71
CA ASN A 55 -3.03 -9.24 8.72
C ASN A 55 -1.71 -8.49 8.64
N ASN A 56 -0.74 -8.94 7.85
CA ASN A 56 0.63 -8.43 7.88
C ASN A 56 1.30 -8.42 6.50
N LYS A 57 0.56 -8.57 5.39
CA LYS A 57 1.17 -8.60 4.06
C LYS A 57 0.55 -7.56 3.16
N LEU A 58 1.34 -6.59 2.74
CA LEU A 58 0.92 -5.54 1.83
C LEU A 58 1.14 -5.98 0.38
N PHE A 59 0.11 -5.83 -0.43
CA PHE A 59 0.13 -6.01 -1.88
C PHE A 59 -0.12 -4.67 -2.55
N VAL A 60 0.82 -4.20 -3.36
CA VAL A 60 0.68 -3.00 -4.18
C VAL A 60 0.93 -3.37 -5.64
N LYS A 61 -0.06 -3.11 -6.48
CA LYS A 61 0.03 -3.28 -7.92
C LYS A 61 -0.22 -1.92 -8.57
N ALA A 62 0.67 -1.51 -9.47
CA ALA A 62 0.55 -0.24 -10.16
C ALA A 62 0.84 -0.40 -11.66
N GLU A 63 -0.13 -0.11 -12.52
CA GLU A 63 -0.01 -0.21 -13.98
C GLU A 63 -0.44 1.09 -14.66
N GLY A 64 0.38 1.63 -15.56
CA GLY A 64 0.05 2.85 -16.31
C GLY A 64 1.20 3.35 -17.18
N ASN A 65 0.87 3.98 -18.32
CA ASN A 65 1.83 4.50 -19.32
C ASN A 65 3.00 3.53 -19.64
N GLY A 66 2.68 2.25 -19.84
CA GLY A 66 3.68 1.22 -20.15
C GLY A 66 4.60 0.82 -18.99
N ARG A 67 4.38 1.34 -17.77
CA ARG A 67 5.08 0.94 -16.55
C ARG A 67 4.20 0.02 -15.71
N LYS A 68 4.83 -1.01 -15.15
CA LYS A 68 4.18 -2.01 -14.31
C LYS A 68 5.02 -2.25 -13.06
N TYR A 69 4.40 -2.10 -11.89
CA TYR A 69 5.04 -2.34 -10.61
C TYR A 69 4.22 -3.34 -9.80
N LEU A 70 4.94 -4.18 -9.07
CA LEU A 70 4.36 -5.11 -8.13
C LEU A 70 5.22 -5.15 -6.86
N LEU A 71 4.59 -4.95 -5.71
CA LEU A 71 5.19 -5.10 -4.40
C LEU A 71 4.34 -6.07 -3.58
N ILE A 72 4.98 -7.11 -3.05
CA ILE A 72 4.39 -8.00 -2.06
C ILE A 72 5.34 -7.97 -0.87
N LYS A 73 4.93 -7.34 0.24
CA LYS A 73 5.81 -7.10 1.37
C LYS A 73 5.17 -7.54 2.68
N GLU A 74 5.91 -8.32 3.46
CA GLU A 74 5.54 -8.59 4.84
C GLU A 74 5.85 -7.35 5.70
N LEU A 75 4.86 -6.94 6.49
CA LEU A 75 4.89 -5.79 7.37
C LEU A 75 5.45 -6.21 8.73
N PRO A 76 6.15 -5.31 9.45
CA PRO A 76 6.79 -5.62 10.72
C PRO A 76 5.81 -5.86 11.87
N ALA A 77 4.54 -5.54 11.69
CA ALA A 77 3.48 -5.69 12.69
C ALA A 77 2.15 -6.06 12.02
N PRO A 78 1.22 -6.72 12.74
CA PRO A 78 -0.14 -6.94 12.27
C PRO A 78 -0.89 -5.61 12.22
N VAL A 79 -1.65 -5.39 11.15
CA VAL A 79 -2.36 -4.13 10.87
C VAL A 79 -3.81 -4.37 10.43
N THR A 80 -4.60 -3.30 10.40
CA THR A 80 -5.99 -3.30 9.93
C THR A 80 -6.21 -2.32 8.78
N VAL A 81 -7.23 -2.58 7.96
CA VAL A 81 -7.70 -1.64 6.93
C VAL A 81 -8.67 -0.60 7.50
N ASP A 82 -9.27 -0.89 8.66
CA ASP A 82 -10.13 0.04 9.37
C ASP A 82 -9.29 1.22 9.88
N GLY A 83 -9.70 2.46 9.61
CA GLY A 83 -8.89 3.65 9.91
C GLY A 83 -7.63 3.81 9.05
N SER A 84 -7.44 2.99 8.00
CA SER A 84 -6.31 3.15 7.08
C SER A 84 -6.46 4.38 6.18
N HIS A 85 -5.32 4.95 5.80
CA HIS A 85 -5.25 6.09 4.91
C HIS A 85 -4.16 5.89 3.87
N ALA A 86 -4.45 6.20 2.61
CA ALA A 86 -3.44 6.19 1.57
C ALA A 86 -3.52 7.45 0.72
N GLU A 87 -2.35 8.07 0.51
CA GLU A 87 -2.19 9.29 -0.28
C GLU A 87 -1.28 9.04 -1.46
N TYR A 88 -1.62 9.61 -2.60
CA TYR A 88 -0.81 9.53 -3.80
C TYR A 88 -0.53 10.91 -4.37
N ARG A 89 0.75 11.23 -4.56
CA ARG A 89 1.19 12.51 -5.13
C ARG A 89 2.49 12.32 -5.91
N ASN A 90 2.52 12.76 -7.17
CA ASN A 90 3.72 12.80 -8.02
C ASN A 90 4.52 11.49 -8.09
N GLY A 91 3.85 10.33 -8.18
CA GLY A 91 4.54 9.03 -8.22
C GLY A 91 4.85 8.43 -6.86
N LEU A 92 4.64 9.15 -5.76
CA LEU A 92 4.82 8.64 -4.41
C LEU A 92 3.47 8.23 -3.82
N LEU A 93 3.37 6.97 -3.42
CA LEU A 93 2.25 6.39 -2.69
C LEU A 93 2.66 6.22 -1.23
N ILE A 94 1.92 6.85 -0.31
CA ILE A 94 2.11 6.73 1.14
C ILE A 94 0.90 6.00 1.70
N ILE A 95 1.13 4.86 2.34
CA ILE A 95 0.09 4.01 2.93
C ILE A 95 0.31 3.98 4.44
N ARG A 96 -0.70 4.38 5.21
CA ARG A 96 -0.71 4.38 6.68
C ARG A 96 -1.73 3.35 7.16
N LEU A 97 -1.25 2.33 7.86
CA LEU A 97 -2.06 1.21 8.34
C LEU A 97 -1.99 1.16 9.87
N PRO A 98 -3.10 1.28 10.60
CA PRO A 98 -3.10 1.13 12.06
C PRO A 98 -2.67 -0.27 12.47
N ILE A 99 -1.84 -0.36 13.51
CA ILE A 99 -1.42 -1.61 14.13
C ILE A 99 -2.62 -2.21 14.86
N LYS A 100 -2.87 -3.51 14.63
CA LYS A 100 -3.96 -4.23 15.31
C LYS A 100 -3.70 -4.29 16.81
N GLY A 101 -4.73 -3.99 17.60
CA GLY A 101 -4.69 -4.09 19.06
C GLY A 101 -4.20 -2.82 19.75
N THR A 102 -3.77 -1.80 19.02
CA THR A 102 -3.71 -0.45 19.58
C THR A 102 -5.13 0.08 19.77
N SER A 103 -5.42 0.61 20.95
CA SER A 103 -6.56 1.51 21.13
C SER A 103 -6.23 2.83 20.45
N ILE A 104 -6.64 2.99 19.19
CA ILE A 104 -6.59 4.29 18.53
C ILE A 104 -7.61 5.13 19.29
N GLY A 105 -7.13 6.02 20.16
CA GLY A 105 -7.97 6.80 21.06
C GLY A 105 -9.06 7.52 20.30
N VAL A 106 -10.27 7.00 20.35
CA VAL A 106 -11.48 7.78 20.12
C VAL A 106 -11.76 8.51 21.42
N GLU A 107 -11.11 9.66 21.59
CA GLU A 107 -11.54 10.66 22.58
C GLU A 107 -12.51 11.65 21.90
#